data_AF-A0A524CX95-F1
#
_entry.id   AF-A0A524CX95-F1
#
_cell.length_a   1.000
_cell.length_b   1.000
_cell.length_c   1.000
_cell.angle_alpha   90.00
_cell.angle_beta   90.00
_cell.angle_gamma   90.00
#
_symmetry.space_group_name_H-M   'P 1'
#
loop_
_entity.id
_entity.type
_entity.pdbx_description
1 polymer ?
#
loop_
_entity_poly.entity_id
_entity_poly.type
_entity_poly.pdbx_seq_one_letter_code
_entity_poly.pdbx_strand_id
1 'polypeptide(L)'
;MKLLKSGAGKALWRRTMLFDPGPRLRMIIGERRTVAGFSAAPDMKLFNRLIRKRKSMTESEPVRKAIATAERRAGALVHTASIYGLYQPDSQIQTRFPDAVYAALALVTIGSELEDEVAQLSSAGDTSAAFLLDAWGSAFVEGAVEVIDAIIRREAQSLGLDGGKRRSPGYPPWGLEEQATIIHRLDGSIIGVRLTDTHTMLPRKSVSFGIPFSRP
;
A
#
# COMPACT_ATOMS: atom_id res chain seq x y z
N MET A 1 -20.10 15.52 42.51
CA MET A 1 -19.54 16.32 41.40
C MET A 1 -18.61 15.44 40.57
N LYS A 2 -19.03 15.14 39.33
CA LYS A 2 -18.31 14.65 38.13
C LYS A 2 -17.05 13.74 38.22
N LEU A 3 -17.25 12.53 37.67
CA LEU A 3 -16.55 11.88 36.53
C LEU A 3 -15.08 11.43 36.64
N LEU A 4 -14.95 10.08 36.62
CA LEU A 4 -13.95 9.25 35.95
C LEU A 4 -13.36 9.86 34.67
N LYS A 5 -12.04 9.67 34.43
CA LYS A 5 -11.52 9.06 33.18
C LYS A 5 -10.22 8.29 33.41
N SER A 6 -10.33 6.99 33.25
CA SER A 6 -9.28 6.03 32.93
C SER A 6 -8.50 6.43 31.66
N GLY A 7 -7.18 6.36 31.72
CA GLY A 7 -6.28 6.52 30.58
C GLY A 7 -5.34 5.33 30.46
N ALA A 8 -5.88 4.14 30.21
CA ALA A 8 -5.10 2.95 29.82
C ALA A 8 -5.49 2.58 28.39
N GLY A 9 -4.50 2.48 27.49
CA GLY A 9 -4.71 1.99 26.11
C GLY A 9 -4.13 2.84 24.97
N LYS A 10 -3.13 3.72 25.20
CA LYS A 10 -2.45 4.48 24.13
C LYS A 10 -0.95 4.21 23.99
N ALA A 11 -0.44 3.10 24.53
CA ALA A 11 0.98 2.78 24.52
C ALA A 11 1.22 1.37 23.97
N LEU A 12 1.27 1.21 22.64
CA LEU A 12 1.95 0.06 22.03
C LEU A 12 2.43 0.30 20.58
N TRP A 13 1.95 1.33 19.87
CA TRP A 13 2.27 1.55 18.45
C TRP A 13 3.38 2.58 18.17
N ARG A 14 4.02 3.14 19.21
CA ARG A 14 5.09 4.16 19.09
C ARG A 14 6.51 3.62 19.32
N ARG A 15 6.73 2.32 19.16
CA ARG A 15 8.06 1.72 19.11
C ARG A 15 8.36 1.23 17.70
N THR A 16 9.03 2.09 16.96
CA THR A 16 10.20 1.73 16.14
C THR A 16 10.17 0.37 15.46
N MET A 17 9.65 0.32 14.24
CA MET A 17 10.35 -0.38 13.16
C MET A 17 11.04 0.68 12.30
N LEU A 18 12.07 1.31 12.87
CA LEU A 18 13.15 1.81 12.04
C LEU A 18 13.86 0.56 11.53
N PHE A 19 13.46 0.09 10.34
CA PHE A 19 14.42 -0.65 9.53
C PHE A 19 15.61 0.30 9.34
N ASP A 20 16.71 0.03 10.04
CA ASP A 20 17.95 0.77 9.90
C ASP A 20 18.87 -0.04 8.97
N PRO A 21 18.97 0.31 7.68
CA PRO A 21 19.67 -0.51 6.69
C PRO A 21 21.21 -0.49 6.85
N GLY A 22 21.76 0.22 7.84
CA GLY A 22 23.19 0.40 7.99
C GLY A 22 23.82 1.20 6.84
N PRO A 23 25.13 1.51 6.91
CA PRO A 23 25.80 2.46 6.02
C PRO A 23 26.04 1.97 4.58
N ARG A 24 25.47 0.84 4.16
CA ARG A 24 25.83 0.16 2.90
C ARG A 24 24.68 -0.46 2.09
N LEU A 25 23.42 -0.11 2.32
CA LEU A 25 22.36 -0.44 1.35
C LEU A 25 22.17 0.74 0.40
N ARG A 26 22.94 0.77 -0.68
CA ARG A 26 22.67 1.66 -1.81
C ARG A 26 21.61 0.97 -2.68
N MET A 27 20.53 1.68 -3.00
CA MET A 27 19.68 1.30 -4.12
C MET A 27 20.56 1.33 -5.38
N ILE A 28 20.72 0.20 -6.06
CA ILE A 28 21.54 0.10 -7.27
C ILE A 28 20.61 0.28 -8.47
N ILE A 29 21.03 1.13 -9.41
CA ILE A 29 20.27 1.38 -10.63
C ILE A 29 20.09 0.05 -11.39
N GLY A 30 18.84 -0.27 -11.72
CA GLY A 30 18.46 -1.50 -12.41
C GLY A 30 18.35 -2.73 -11.50
N GLU A 31 18.72 -2.65 -10.23
CA GLU A 31 18.51 -3.73 -9.27
C GLU A 31 17.10 -3.69 -8.68
N ARG A 32 16.49 -4.86 -8.52
CA ARG A 32 15.19 -5.05 -7.88
C ARG A 32 15.40 -5.41 -6.41
N ARG A 33 14.59 -4.85 -5.53
CA ARG A 33 14.53 -5.15 -4.09
C ARG A 33 13.19 -5.77 -3.78
N THR A 34 13.19 -6.84 -3.00
CA THR A 34 11.98 -7.48 -2.49
C THR A 34 11.91 -7.30 -0.98
N VAL A 35 10.75 -6.90 -0.48
CA VAL A 35 10.46 -6.75 0.96
C VAL A 35 9.18 -7.51 1.25
N ALA A 36 9.21 -8.46 2.17
CA ALA A 36 8.07 -9.30 2.51
C ALA A 36 7.86 -9.36 4.03
N GLY A 37 6.63 -9.63 4.45
CA GLY A 37 6.25 -9.79 5.86
C GLY A 37 6.44 -8.53 6.71
N PHE A 38 6.44 -7.34 6.08
CA PHE A 38 6.61 -6.08 6.79
C PHE A 38 5.29 -5.60 7.42
N SER A 39 5.38 -5.05 8.63
CA SER A 39 4.20 -4.52 9.31
C SER A 39 3.74 -3.21 8.66
N ALA A 40 2.44 -3.10 8.38
CA ALA A 40 1.82 -1.88 7.88
C ALA A 40 0.50 -1.61 8.63
N ALA A 41 0.36 -0.41 9.18
CA ALA A 41 -0.91 0.03 9.76
C ALA A 41 -1.88 0.44 8.65
N PRO A 42 -3.19 0.18 8.76
CA PRO A 42 -4.15 0.55 7.73
C PRO A 42 -4.31 2.07 7.61
N ASP A 43 -4.55 2.57 6.40
CA ASP A 43 -4.90 3.98 6.18
C ASP A 43 -6.32 4.27 6.69
N MET A 44 -6.38 4.88 7.87
CA MET A 44 -7.65 5.23 8.52
C MET A 44 -8.44 6.32 7.79
N LYS A 45 -7.79 7.20 7.02
CA LYS A 45 -8.52 8.22 6.23
C LYS A 45 -9.24 7.55 5.08
N LEU A 46 -8.58 6.62 4.38
CA LEU A 46 -9.15 5.81 3.33
C LEU A 46 -10.29 4.95 3.87
N PHE A 47 -10.06 4.22 4.96
CA PHE A 47 -11.09 3.38 5.58
C PHE A 47 -12.35 4.19 5.91
N ASN A 48 -12.20 5.29 6.65
CA ASN A 48 -13.33 6.15 7.04
C ASN A 48 -14.08 6.72 5.82
N ARG A 49 -13.36 7.04 4.73
CA ARG A 49 -13.97 7.49 3.47
C ARG A 49 -14.81 6.39 2.83
N LEU A 50 -14.31 5.14 2.79
CA LEU A 50 -15.02 4.00 2.20
C LEU A 50 -16.30 3.67 2.95
N ILE A 51 -16.27 3.66 4.28
CA ILE A 51 -17.47 3.46 5.10
C ILE A 51 -18.35 4.71 5.25
N ARG A 52 -18.02 5.79 4.52
CA ARG A 52 -18.73 7.09 4.51
C ARG A 52 -18.86 7.72 5.90
N LYS A 53 -17.93 7.42 6.81
CA LYS A 53 -17.91 7.96 8.17
C LYS A 53 -17.47 9.42 8.17
N ARG A 54 -18.36 10.30 8.65
CA ARG A 54 -18.05 11.73 8.88
C ARG A 54 -17.50 11.92 10.30
N LYS A 55 -16.65 12.93 10.51
CA LYS A 55 -16.10 13.27 11.84
C LYS A 55 -17.16 13.52 12.91
N SER A 56 -18.33 14.02 12.52
CA SER A 56 -19.45 14.31 13.42
C SER A 56 -20.34 13.08 13.73
N MET A 57 -20.18 11.98 13.00
CA MET A 57 -20.97 10.77 13.21
C MET A 57 -20.33 9.94 14.32
N THR A 58 -21.16 9.56 15.30
CA THR A 58 -20.81 8.58 16.32
C THR A 58 -21.55 7.29 16.00
N GLU A 59 -20.83 6.19 15.80
CA GLU A 59 -21.45 4.89 15.57
C GLU A 59 -22.05 4.30 16.84
N SER A 60 -23.13 3.54 16.68
CA SER A 60 -23.66 2.71 17.75
C SER A 60 -22.62 1.66 18.19
N GLU A 61 -22.71 1.19 19.44
CA GLU A 61 -21.81 0.16 19.98
C GLU A 61 -21.75 -1.10 19.09
N PRO A 62 -22.88 -1.65 18.57
CA PRO A 62 -22.82 -2.80 17.68
C PRO A 62 -22.01 -2.56 16.40
N VAL A 63 -22.18 -1.39 15.78
CA VAL A 63 -21.45 -1.03 14.54
C VAL A 63 -19.96 -0.88 14.81
N ARG A 64 -19.58 -0.21 15.91
CA ARG A 64 -18.17 -0.09 16.31
C ARG A 64 -17.54 -1.46 16.58
N LYS A 65 -18.27 -2.37 17.24
CA LYS A 65 -17.82 -3.75 17.49
C LYS A 65 -17.65 -4.53 16.18
N ALA A 66 -18.55 -4.37 15.22
CA ALA A 66 -18.45 -5.01 13.91
C ALA A 66 -17.21 -4.50 13.15
N ILE A 67 -16.99 -3.18 13.09
CA ILE A 67 -15.80 -2.57 12.46
C ILE A 67 -14.50 -3.11 13.08
N ALA A 68 -14.39 -3.10 14.42
CA ALA A 68 -13.21 -3.57 15.12
C ALA A 68 -12.99 -5.09 14.98
N THR A 69 -14.06 -5.87 14.82
CA THR A 69 -13.97 -7.31 14.58
C THR A 69 -13.48 -7.59 13.16
N ALA A 70 -14.01 -6.88 12.17
CA ALA A 70 -13.53 -6.95 10.79
C ALA A 70 -12.07 -6.48 10.66
N GLU A 71 -11.65 -5.47 11.43
CA GLU A 71 -10.26 -4.98 11.45
C GLU A 71 -9.28 -6.06 11.91
N ARG A 72 -9.57 -6.70 13.05
CA ARG A 72 -8.73 -7.78 13.59
C ARG A 72 -8.66 -8.96 12.62
N ARG A 73 -9.78 -9.29 11.99
CA ARG A 73 -9.86 -10.36 10.99
C ARG A 73 -9.02 -10.03 9.76
N ALA A 74 -9.20 -8.84 9.19
CA ALA A 74 -8.38 -8.36 8.07
C ALA A 74 -6.89 -8.40 8.40
N GLY A 75 -6.48 -7.90 9.56
CA GLY A 75 -5.07 -7.89 9.98
C GLY A 75 -4.44 -9.28 10.10
N ALA A 76 -5.23 -10.33 10.34
CA ALA A 76 -4.74 -11.71 10.38
C ALA A 76 -4.54 -12.33 8.99
N LEU A 77 -5.11 -11.73 7.94
CA LEU A 77 -5.10 -12.22 6.55
C LEU A 77 -4.18 -11.38 5.65
N VAL A 78 -3.54 -10.36 6.22
CA VAL A 78 -2.64 -9.45 5.51
C VAL A 78 -1.25 -10.08 5.44
N HIS A 79 -0.83 -10.40 4.22
CA HIS A 79 0.51 -10.90 3.90
C HIS A 79 1.21 -9.91 2.98
N THR A 80 1.91 -8.95 3.59
CA THR A 80 2.56 -7.87 2.84
C THR A 80 3.74 -8.38 2.03
N ALA A 81 3.78 -7.98 0.76
CA ALA A 81 4.95 -8.17 -0.09
C ALA A 81 5.08 -6.99 -1.05
N SER A 82 6.31 -6.64 -1.37
CA SER A 82 6.62 -5.60 -2.34
C SER A 82 7.88 -5.93 -3.11
N ILE A 83 7.90 -5.48 -4.36
CA ILE A 83 9.10 -5.40 -5.18
C ILE A 83 9.23 -3.98 -5.74
N TYR A 84 10.42 -3.41 -5.69
CA TYR A 84 10.70 -2.09 -6.25
C TYR A 84 12.10 -2.02 -6.86
N GLY A 85 12.37 -0.99 -7.66
CA GLY A 85 13.69 -0.72 -8.21
C GLY A 85 13.85 0.72 -8.69
N LEU A 86 15.10 1.16 -8.84
CA LEU A 86 15.46 2.49 -9.36
C LEU A 86 15.91 2.37 -10.82
N TYR A 87 15.39 3.24 -11.66
CA TYR A 87 15.68 3.20 -13.09
C TYR A 87 16.10 4.58 -13.60
N GLN A 88 17.02 4.56 -14.57
CA GLN A 88 17.21 5.73 -15.42
C GLN A 88 15.99 5.89 -16.32
N PRO A 89 15.55 7.13 -16.58
CA PRO A 89 14.40 7.39 -17.44
C PRO A 89 14.68 6.96 -18.89
N ASP A 90 13.99 5.92 -19.34
CA ASP A 90 13.81 5.62 -20.76
C ASP A 90 12.59 6.38 -21.32
N SER A 91 12.26 6.19 -22.60
CA SER A 91 11.14 6.89 -23.24
C SER A 91 9.80 6.68 -22.52
N GLN A 92 9.57 5.50 -21.93
CA GLN A 92 8.35 5.21 -21.19
C GLN A 92 8.30 5.99 -19.87
N ILE A 93 9.39 5.97 -19.10
CA ILE A 93 9.49 6.70 -17.84
C ILE A 93 9.45 8.21 -18.08
N GLN A 94 10.16 8.72 -19.08
CA GLN A 94 10.22 10.16 -19.42
C GLN A 94 8.84 10.72 -19.80
N THR A 95 7.99 9.93 -20.46
CA THR A 95 6.62 10.33 -20.79
C THR A 95 5.79 10.62 -19.52
N ARG A 96 6.08 9.91 -18.42
CA ARG A 96 5.37 10.06 -17.14
C ARG A 96 6.05 11.03 -16.18
N PHE A 97 7.36 11.16 -16.32
CA PHE A 97 8.25 11.91 -15.46
C PHE A 97 9.33 12.65 -16.29
N PRO A 98 8.96 13.72 -17.00
CA PRO A 98 9.86 14.37 -17.98
C PRO A 98 11.13 14.95 -17.36
N ASP A 99 11.03 15.50 -16.15
CA ASP A 99 12.14 16.17 -15.46
C ASP A 99 12.88 15.24 -14.47
N ALA A 100 12.53 13.96 -14.44
CA ALA A 100 13.19 13.01 -13.55
C ALA A 100 14.59 12.67 -14.07
N VAL A 101 15.58 12.61 -13.17
CA VAL A 101 16.89 12.01 -13.47
C VAL A 101 16.93 10.52 -13.13
N TYR A 102 16.03 10.07 -12.24
CA TYR A 102 15.73 8.68 -11.94
C TYR A 102 14.25 8.52 -11.63
N ALA A 103 13.71 7.33 -11.81
CA ALA A 103 12.39 6.97 -11.31
C ALA A 103 12.46 5.65 -10.56
N ALA A 104 11.87 5.61 -9.37
CA ALA A 104 11.56 4.34 -8.73
C ALA A 104 10.22 3.82 -9.26
N LEU A 105 10.14 2.52 -9.49
CA LEU A 105 8.90 1.80 -9.73
C LEU A 105 8.70 0.79 -8.62
N ALA A 106 7.46 0.62 -8.17
CA ALA A 106 7.12 -0.29 -7.09
C ALA A 106 5.81 -1.02 -7.37
N LEU A 107 5.73 -2.22 -6.81
CA LEU A 107 4.55 -3.07 -6.75
C LEU A 107 4.40 -3.56 -5.32
N VAL A 108 3.19 -3.47 -4.78
CA VAL A 108 2.86 -3.81 -3.38
C VAL A 108 1.60 -4.66 -3.38
N THR A 109 1.54 -5.68 -2.54
CA THR A 109 0.34 -6.50 -2.30
C THR A 109 0.21 -6.87 -0.82
N ILE A 110 -1.01 -7.20 -0.39
CA ILE A 110 -1.29 -7.80 0.92
C ILE A 110 -1.72 -9.28 0.82
N GLY A 111 -1.51 -9.91 -0.34
CA GLY A 111 -1.91 -11.30 -0.60
C GLY A 111 -3.38 -11.45 -1.00
N SER A 112 -3.81 -12.68 -1.27
CA SER A 112 -5.19 -13.01 -1.70
C SER A 112 -6.12 -13.38 -0.56
N GLU A 113 -5.62 -13.81 0.60
CA GLU A 113 -6.46 -14.43 1.64
C GLU A 113 -7.64 -13.57 2.10
N LEU A 114 -7.42 -12.25 2.24
CA LEU A 114 -8.50 -11.32 2.56
C LEU A 114 -9.56 -11.28 1.46
N GLU A 115 -9.14 -11.25 0.19
CA GLU A 115 -10.05 -11.26 -0.96
C GLU A 115 -10.85 -12.58 -1.04
N ASP A 116 -10.18 -13.71 -0.79
CA ASP A 116 -10.81 -15.03 -0.78
C ASP A 116 -11.90 -15.10 0.31
N GLU A 117 -11.64 -14.53 1.48
CA GLU A 117 -12.62 -14.48 2.56
C GLU A 117 -13.78 -13.49 2.28
N VAL A 118 -13.50 -12.36 1.63
CA VAL A 118 -14.55 -11.45 1.13
C VAL A 118 -15.48 -12.20 0.17
N ALA A 119 -14.94 -13.02 -0.73
CA ALA A 119 -15.73 -13.83 -1.66
C ALA A 119 -16.60 -14.86 -0.92
N GLN A 120 -16.04 -15.56 0.06
CA GLN A 120 -16.78 -16.52 0.89
C GLN A 120 -17.94 -15.87 1.66
N LEU A 121 -17.69 -14.73 2.32
CA LEU A 121 -18.74 -13.99 3.06
C LEU A 121 -19.84 -13.50 2.12
N SER A 122 -19.46 -13.02 0.93
CA SER A 122 -20.40 -12.59 -0.10
C SER A 122 -21.28 -13.75 -0.56
N SER A 123 -20.70 -14.92 -0.83
CA SER A 123 -21.43 -16.12 -1.23
C SER A 123 -22.34 -16.67 -0.12
N ALA A 124 -21.98 -16.46 1.15
CA ALA A 124 -22.80 -16.82 2.31
C ALA A 124 -23.92 -15.81 2.62
N GLY A 125 -24.01 -14.70 1.88
CA GLY A 125 -25.02 -13.65 2.09
C GLY A 125 -24.66 -12.62 3.17
N ASP A 126 -23.50 -12.73 3.84
CA ASP A 126 -23.02 -11.76 4.82
C ASP A 126 -22.32 -10.57 4.14
N THR A 127 -23.13 -9.83 3.38
CA THR A 127 -22.67 -8.69 2.56
C THR A 127 -22.08 -7.55 3.39
N SER A 128 -22.53 -7.37 4.63
CA SER A 128 -22.03 -6.33 5.53
C SER A 128 -20.64 -6.66 6.06
N ALA A 129 -20.41 -7.92 6.48
CA ALA A 129 -19.07 -8.35 6.88
C ALA A 129 -18.10 -8.35 5.69
N ALA A 130 -18.55 -8.84 4.52
CA ALA A 130 -17.76 -8.80 3.30
C ALA A 130 -17.33 -7.37 2.93
N PHE A 131 -18.26 -6.41 2.99
CA PHE A 131 -17.97 -5.01 2.72
C PHE A 131 -16.95 -4.41 3.70
N LEU A 132 -17.12 -4.64 5.01
CA LEU A 132 -16.19 -4.13 6.02
C LEU A 132 -14.79 -4.72 5.85
N LEU A 133 -14.72 -6.03 5.56
CA LEU A 133 -13.46 -6.72 5.32
C LEU A 133 -12.75 -6.19 4.07
N ASP A 134 -13.48 -6.00 2.96
CA ASP A 134 -12.95 -5.42 1.73
C ASP A 134 -12.45 -3.97 1.91
N ALA A 135 -13.20 -3.17 2.68
CA ALA A 135 -12.81 -1.80 3.02
C ALA A 135 -11.52 -1.77 3.86
N TRP A 136 -11.38 -2.70 4.82
CA TRP A 136 -10.13 -2.86 5.56
C TRP A 136 -8.98 -3.31 4.66
N GLY A 137 -9.19 -4.25 3.75
CA GLY A 137 -8.17 -4.67 2.78
C GLY A 137 -7.66 -3.50 1.93
N SER A 138 -8.56 -2.61 1.49
CA SER A 138 -8.18 -1.38 0.78
C SER A 138 -7.34 -0.43 1.66
N ALA A 139 -7.67 -0.31 2.95
CA ALA A 139 -6.91 0.51 3.89
C ALA A 139 -5.53 -0.10 4.21
N PHE A 140 -5.44 -1.42 4.35
CA PHE A 140 -4.18 -2.11 4.62
C PHE A 140 -3.21 -2.02 3.44
N VAL A 141 -3.66 -2.21 2.20
CA VAL A 141 -2.76 -2.06 1.05
C VAL A 141 -2.26 -0.62 0.89
N GLU A 142 -3.09 0.40 1.13
CA GLU A 142 -2.62 1.79 1.11
C GLU A 142 -1.59 2.05 2.22
N GLY A 143 -1.83 1.54 3.42
CA GLY A 143 -0.86 1.60 4.51
C GLY A 143 0.47 0.92 4.16
N ALA A 144 0.43 -0.23 3.49
CA ALA A 144 1.60 -0.94 3.01
C ALA A 144 2.36 -0.13 1.95
N VAL A 145 1.64 0.57 1.08
CA VAL A 145 2.25 1.47 0.09
C VAL A 145 2.99 2.62 0.75
N GLU A 146 2.45 3.24 1.80
CA GLU A 146 3.13 4.32 2.53
C GLU A 146 4.44 3.85 3.17
N VAL A 147 4.50 2.60 3.65
CA VAL A 147 5.76 2.01 4.15
C VAL A 147 6.79 1.88 3.03
N ILE A 148 6.39 1.39 1.86
CA ILE A 148 7.31 1.21 0.72
C ILE A 148 7.74 2.56 0.12
N ASP A 149 6.84 3.53 0.00
CA ASP A 149 7.19 4.90 -0.43
C ASP A 149 8.25 5.52 0.51
N ALA A 150 8.08 5.37 1.83
CA ALA A 150 9.06 5.85 2.81
C ALA A 150 10.42 5.14 2.69
N ILE A 151 10.45 3.83 2.48
CA ILE A 151 11.70 3.06 2.25
C ILE A 151 12.41 3.59 1.00
N ILE A 152 11.70 3.68 -0.12
CA ILE A 152 12.26 4.15 -1.40
C ILE A 152 12.81 5.57 -1.26
N ARG A 153 12.08 6.48 -0.62
CA ARG A 153 12.53 7.87 -0.42
C ARG A 153 13.77 7.95 0.46
N ARG A 154 13.84 7.17 1.54
CA ARG A 154 15.01 7.15 2.42
C ARG A 154 16.25 6.65 1.69
N GLU A 155 16.11 5.59 0.90
CA GLU A 155 17.19 5.07 0.06
C GLU A 155 17.62 6.10 -1.00
N ALA A 156 16.68 6.74 -1.70
CA ALA A 156 16.99 7.77 -2.69
C ALA A 156 17.67 9.02 -2.08
N GLN A 157 17.24 9.43 -0.88
CA GLN A 157 17.87 10.55 -0.16
C GLN A 157 19.34 10.26 0.16
N SER A 158 19.69 9.00 0.48
CA SER A 158 21.08 8.59 0.70
C SER A 158 21.96 8.71 -0.57
N LEU A 159 21.34 8.83 -1.74
CA LEU A 159 21.98 9.06 -3.04
C LEU A 159 21.98 10.55 -3.45
N GLY A 160 21.51 11.46 -2.58
CA GLY A 160 21.41 12.89 -2.90
C GLY A 160 20.30 13.21 -3.92
N LEU A 161 19.21 12.43 -3.89
CA LEU A 161 18.05 12.61 -4.77
C LEU A 161 16.84 13.11 -3.98
N ASP A 162 16.11 14.04 -4.60
CA ASP A 162 14.85 14.56 -4.07
C ASP A 162 13.65 13.94 -4.77
N GLY A 163 12.75 13.35 -3.99
CA GLY A 163 11.60 12.61 -4.50
C GLY A 163 10.38 13.48 -4.73
N GLY A 164 9.86 13.48 -5.96
CA GLY A 164 8.59 14.12 -6.30
C GLY A 164 7.36 13.33 -5.82
N LYS A 165 6.18 13.73 -6.33
CA LYS A 165 4.90 13.11 -5.97
C LYS A 165 4.78 11.71 -6.58
N ARG A 166 4.42 10.71 -5.76
CA ARG A 166 4.01 9.35 -6.18
C ARG A 166 2.85 9.42 -7.18
N ARG A 167 2.93 8.64 -8.25
CA ARG A 167 1.87 8.50 -9.27
C ARG A 167 1.63 7.02 -9.56
N SER A 168 0.40 6.66 -9.90
CA SER A 168 0.02 5.30 -10.27
C SER A 168 -0.64 5.29 -11.65
N PRO A 169 -0.43 4.22 -12.45
CA PRO A 169 -1.24 3.94 -13.64
C PRO A 169 -2.74 3.98 -13.34
N GLY A 170 -3.55 4.38 -14.34
CA GLY A 170 -5.01 4.51 -14.23
C GLY A 170 -5.48 5.92 -13.83
N TYR A 171 -4.55 6.86 -13.61
CA TYR A 171 -4.85 8.28 -13.41
C TYR A 171 -4.15 9.12 -14.48
N PRO A 172 -4.85 10.05 -15.16
CA PRO A 172 -4.23 10.91 -16.16
C PRO A 172 -2.98 11.64 -15.61
N PRO A 173 -1.89 11.73 -16.39
CA PRO A 173 -1.76 11.27 -17.78
C PRO A 173 -1.39 9.79 -17.96
N TRP A 174 -1.25 9.00 -16.90
CA TRP A 174 -0.76 7.62 -16.93
C TRP A 174 -1.91 6.62 -17.16
N GLY A 175 -1.93 5.97 -18.33
CA GLY A 175 -2.95 4.99 -18.69
C GLY A 175 -2.91 3.74 -17.80
N LEU A 176 -4.02 3.02 -17.68
CA LEU A 176 -4.10 1.81 -16.85
C LEU A 176 -3.27 0.66 -17.46
N GLU A 177 -3.30 0.54 -18.78
CA GLU A 177 -2.58 -0.46 -19.57
C GLU A 177 -1.07 -0.45 -19.33
N GLU A 178 -0.51 0.74 -19.04
CA GLU A 178 0.90 0.91 -18.74
C GLU A 178 1.33 0.31 -17.39
N GLN A 179 0.38 -0.11 -16.55
CA GLN A 179 0.67 -0.92 -15.37
C GLN A 179 1.40 -2.22 -15.74
N ALA A 180 1.14 -2.78 -16.92
CA ALA A 180 1.86 -3.95 -17.43
C ALA A 180 3.37 -3.70 -17.52
N THR A 181 3.78 -2.49 -17.89
CA THR A 181 5.21 -2.12 -17.95
C THR A 181 5.87 -2.22 -16.57
N ILE A 182 5.20 -1.74 -15.52
CA ILE A 182 5.72 -1.82 -14.15
C ILE A 182 5.83 -3.28 -13.72
N ILE A 183 4.76 -4.05 -13.91
CA ILE A 183 4.68 -5.45 -13.45
C ILE A 183 5.68 -6.34 -14.18
N HIS A 184 5.85 -6.18 -15.50
CA HIS A 184 6.86 -6.93 -16.25
C HIS A 184 8.27 -6.53 -15.85
N ARG A 185 8.56 -5.23 -15.70
CA ARG A 185 9.90 -4.76 -15.35
C ARG A 185 10.33 -5.20 -13.95
N LEU A 186 9.40 -5.20 -13.01
CA LEU A 186 9.67 -5.66 -11.64
C LEU A 186 9.57 -7.18 -11.51
N ASP A 187 9.00 -7.88 -12.49
CA ASP A 187 8.63 -9.29 -12.39
C ASP A 187 7.68 -9.54 -11.20
N GLY A 188 6.43 -9.09 -11.36
CA GLY A 188 5.40 -9.20 -10.32
C GLY A 188 5.16 -10.64 -9.83
N SER A 189 5.53 -11.65 -10.62
CA SER A 189 5.40 -13.06 -10.23
C SER A 189 6.21 -13.40 -8.96
N ILE A 190 7.29 -12.67 -8.69
CA ILE A 190 8.13 -12.82 -7.49
C ILE A 190 7.33 -12.61 -6.20
N ILE A 191 6.32 -11.73 -6.23
CA ILE A 191 5.43 -11.46 -5.10
C ILE A 191 4.00 -11.98 -5.33
N GLY A 192 3.83 -12.89 -6.30
CA GLY A 192 2.55 -13.50 -6.61
C GLY A 192 1.53 -12.57 -7.28
N VAL A 193 1.96 -11.42 -7.81
CA VAL A 193 1.07 -10.47 -8.50
C VAL A 193 1.11 -10.68 -10.00
N ARG A 194 -0.07 -10.80 -10.60
CA ARG A 194 -0.26 -10.90 -12.07
C ARG A 194 -1.34 -9.95 -12.57
N LEU A 195 -1.39 -9.76 -13.88
CA LEU A 195 -2.47 -9.01 -14.53
C LEU A 195 -3.54 -9.94 -15.12
N THR A 196 -4.76 -9.44 -15.17
CA THR A 196 -5.84 -9.93 -16.04
C THR A 196 -5.73 -9.31 -17.43
N ASP A 197 -6.49 -9.83 -18.39
CA ASP A 197 -6.60 -9.26 -19.75
C ASP A 197 -7.12 -7.80 -19.75
N THR A 198 -7.79 -7.40 -18.66
CA THR A 198 -8.28 -6.04 -18.44
C THR A 198 -7.32 -5.17 -17.63
N HIS A 199 -6.06 -5.59 -17.45
CA HIS A 199 -5.01 -4.89 -16.71
C HIS A 199 -5.32 -4.68 -15.22
N THR A 200 -6.23 -5.46 -14.64
CA THR A 200 -6.45 -5.51 -13.20
C THR A 200 -5.41 -6.42 -12.54
N MET A 201 -4.90 -6.04 -11.37
CA MET A 201 -3.99 -6.89 -10.60
C MET A 201 -4.74 -7.98 -9.82
N LEU A 202 -4.13 -9.16 -9.77
CA LEU A 202 -4.50 -10.23 -8.85
C LEU A 202 -3.26 -10.60 -8.02
N PRO A 203 -3.33 -10.58 -6.68
CA PRO A 203 -4.49 -10.22 -5.83
C PRO A 203 -5.00 -8.79 -6.04
N ARG A 204 -6.31 -8.55 -5.85
CA ARG A 204 -6.93 -7.23 -6.07
C ARG A 204 -6.44 -6.17 -5.10
N LYS A 205 -6.03 -6.57 -3.90
CA LYS A 205 -5.42 -5.68 -2.90
C LYS A 205 -3.92 -5.52 -3.19
N SER A 206 -3.65 -4.99 -4.38
CA SER A 206 -2.32 -4.67 -4.86
C SER A 206 -2.29 -3.25 -5.44
N VAL A 207 -1.14 -2.59 -5.38
CA VAL A 207 -0.92 -1.24 -5.90
C VAL A 207 0.41 -1.20 -6.63
N SER A 208 0.41 -0.62 -7.84
CA SER A 208 1.62 -0.24 -8.56
C SER A 208 1.78 1.28 -8.54
N PHE A 209 3.02 1.76 -8.46
CA PHE A 209 3.30 3.20 -8.50
C PHE A 209 4.72 3.50 -8.97
N GLY A 210 4.94 4.76 -9.35
CA GLY A 210 6.26 5.33 -9.60
C GLY A 210 6.50 6.61 -8.80
N ILE A 211 7.76 6.88 -8.48
CA ILE A 211 8.24 8.10 -7.83
C ILE A 211 9.35 8.70 -8.70
N PRO A 212 9.19 9.93 -9.21
CA PRO A 212 10.27 10.63 -9.91
C PRO A 212 11.26 11.20 -8.91
N PHE A 213 12.53 11.22 -9.29
CA PHE A 213 13.62 11.80 -8.51
C PHE A 213 14.40 12.81 -9.35
N SER A 214 14.69 13.96 -8.77
CA SER A 214 15.56 15.00 -9.32
C SER A 214 16.82 15.14 -8.46
N ARG A 215 17.83 15.86 -8.97
CA ARG A 215 18.89 16.41 -8.11
C ARG A 215 18.36 17.69 -7.44
N PRO A 216 18.78 17.97 -6.19
CA PRO A 216 18.47 19.23 -5.52
C PRO A 216 19.02 20.45 -6.28
#